data_AF-A0A7Y7NV89-F1
#
_entry.id   AF-A0A7Y7NV89-F1
#
_cell.length_a   1.000
_cell.length_b   1.000
_cell.length_c   1.000
_cell.angle_alpha   90.00
_cell.angle_beta   90.00
_cell.angle_gamma   90.00
#
_symmetry.space_group_name_H-M   'P 1'
#
loop_
_entity.id
_entity.type
_entity.pdbx_description
1 polymer ?
#
loop_
_entity_poly.entity_id
_entity_poly.type
_entity_poly.pdbx_seq_one_letter_code
_entity_poly.pdbx_strand_id
1 'polypeptide(L)'
;MAFTLTGFSNLLSQNLFKQEGYATYYSDWFQGRRTSSGDRYDKMKYTAAHASLPLNTYVKVTTKKNNKSIIVKVNDRCARNKSRILDLSKVAATELGILSSGIAMVTIEEIKDTSLYIGKIDSISDSLRLKKTRLLITSNNLEVGYYNKDLSVAVPKGYGVVAASYRYLDDVLNASEICAEKYKQPLYLQSAYIRNRKLYIIVLGEYVNKFEADTMKAEFTKEFSDCFVVKYK
;
A
#
# COMPACT_ATOMS: atom_id res chain seq x y z
N MET A 1 6.20 -33.05 -46.06
CA MET A 1 6.69 -31.66 -46.13
C MET A 1 6.97 -31.19 -44.71
N ALA A 2 8.24 -31.11 -44.33
CA ALA A 2 8.67 -30.59 -43.04
C ALA A 2 8.92 -29.08 -43.17
N PHE A 3 8.19 -28.26 -42.42
CA PHE A 3 8.51 -26.85 -42.26
C PHE A 3 9.35 -26.69 -40.99
N THR A 4 10.66 -26.58 -41.17
CA THR A 4 11.57 -26.14 -40.11
C THR A 4 11.45 -24.62 -39.97
N LEU A 5 10.85 -24.15 -38.86
CA LEU A 5 10.99 -22.75 -38.44
C LEU A 5 12.36 -22.55 -37.77
N THR A 6 13.38 -22.35 -38.60
CA THR A 6 14.61 -21.69 -38.19
C THR A 6 14.39 -20.19 -38.26
N GLY A 7 14.36 -19.48 -37.12
CA GLY A 7 14.23 -18.03 -37.16
C GLY A 7 13.96 -17.33 -35.84
N PHE A 8 14.70 -17.64 -34.77
CA PHE A 8 14.86 -16.71 -33.64
C PHE A 8 16.34 -16.50 -33.37
N SER A 9 17.03 -15.89 -34.34
CA SER A 9 18.37 -15.36 -34.16
C SER A 9 18.31 -13.84 -34.02
N ASN A 10 18.79 -13.36 -32.86
CA ASN A 10 19.30 -12.01 -32.62
C ASN A 10 18.29 -10.85 -32.63
N LEU A 11 17.52 -10.70 -31.53
CA LEU A 11 17.24 -9.34 -31.05
C LEU A 11 18.46 -8.87 -30.24
N LEU A 12 19.37 -8.25 -30.97
CA LEU A 12 20.41 -7.30 -30.57
C LEU A 12 20.46 -6.99 -29.06
N SER A 13 21.59 -7.36 -28.46
CA SER A 13 22.13 -6.80 -27.22
C SER A 13 22.14 -5.28 -27.30
N GLN A 14 21.02 -4.64 -26.94
CA GLN A 14 20.98 -3.23 -26.63
C GLN A 14 21.44 -3.12 -25.18
N ASN A 15 22.48 -2.34 -24.92
CA ASN A 15 22.92 -2.01 -23.56
C ASN A 15 21.77 -1.30 -22.82
N LEU A 16 20.92 -2.09 -22.16
CA LEU A 16 19.88 -1.60 -21.27
C LEU A 16 20.58 -1.05 -20.04
N PHE A 17 20.15 0.13 -19.59
CA PHE A 17 20.69 0.70 -18.37
C PHE A 17 20.53 -0.31 -17.24
N LYS A 18 21.66 -0.64 -16.60
CA LYS A 18 21.73 -1.56 -15.48
C LYS A 18 22.58 -0.94 -14.39
N GLN A 19 22.05 -0.92 -13.17
CA GLN A 19 22.77 -0.39 -12.01
C GLN A 19 22.50 -1.26 -10.79
N GLU A 20 23.51 -1.43 -9.95
CA GLU A 20 23.39 -2.08 -8.66
C GLU A 20 23.65 -1.10 -7.53
N GLY A 21 22.97 -1.33 -6.41
CA GLY A 21 23.11 -0.52 -5.20
C GLY A 21 21.98 -0.79 -4.23
N TYR A 22 21.91 0.02 -3.18
CA TYR A 22 20.88 -0.07 -2.18
C TYR A 22 19.62 0.68 -2.59
N ALA A 23 18.47 0.08 -2.33
CA ALA A 23 17.17 0.72 -2.37
C ALA A 23 16.63 0.94 -0.96
N THR A 24 16.02 2.11 -0.72
CA THR A 24 15.19 2.37 0.46
C THR A 24 13.76 2.69 0.03
N TYR A 25 12.93 3.24 0.91
CA TYR A 25 11.58 3.64 0.59
C TYR A 25 11.15 4.92 1.31
N TYR A 26 10.18 5.63 0.74
CA TYR A 26 9.61 6.84 1.34
C TYR A 26 8.80 6.55 2.60
N SER A 27 8.98 7.39 3.62
CA SER A 27 8.09 7.43 4.78
C SER A 27 6.68 7.92 4.40
N ASP A 28 5.67 7.50 5.16
CA ASP A 28 4.27 7.89 4.98
C ASP A 28 4.06 9.42 5.06
N TRP A 29 4.99 10.14 5.71
CA TRP A 29 5.03 11.60 5.77
C TRP A 29 5.05 12.30 4.39
N PHE A 30 5.51 11.61 3.34
CA PHE A 30 5.58 12.16 1.99
C PHE A 30 4.25 12.10 1.23
N GLN A 31 3.24 11.39 1.74
CA GLN A 31 1.94 11.23 1.06
C GLN A 31 1.36 12.58 0.62
N GLY A 32 1.02 12.67 -0.67
CA GLY A 32 0.40 13.86 -1.27
C GLY A 32 1.34 15.02 -1.61
N ARG A 33 2.63 14.95 -1.29
CA ARG A 33 3.64 15.96 -1.68
C ARG A 33 3.95 15.87 -3.17
N ARG A 34 4.36 16.97 -3.79
CA ARG A 34 4.74 16.97 -5.21
C ARG A 34 6.08 16.26 -5.41
N THR A 35 6.16 15.43 -6.45
CA THR A 35 7.40 14.83 -6.96
C THR A 35 8.00 15.69 -8.06
N SER A 36 9.20 15.32 -8.50
CA SER A 36 9.91 15.99 -9.60
C SER A 36 9.22 15.83 -10.97
N SER A 37 8.36 14.82 -11.15
CA SER A 37 7.48 14.74 -12.33
C SER A 37 6.31 15.72 -12.31
N GLY A 38 6.06 16.37 -11.16
CA GLY A 38 4.91 17.25 -10.94
C GLY A 38 3.69 16.53 -10.36
N ASP A 39 3.65 15.20 -10.40
CA ASP A 39 2.61 14.40 -9.77
C ASP A 39 2.67 14.50 -8.24
N ARG A 40 1.56 14.17 -7.56
CA ARG A 40 1.59 13.95 -6.11
C ARG A 40 2.07 12.54 -5.81
N TYR A 41 3.00 12.42 -4.86
CA TYR A 41 3.42 11.14 -4.31
C TYR A 41 2.23 10.41 -3.71
N ASP A 42 2.11 9.13 -4.06
CA ASP A 42 1.07 8.24 -3.61
C ASP A 42 1.72 6.91 -3.21
N LYS A 43 1.72 6.61 -1.92
CA LYS A 43 2.35 5.41 -1.34
C LYS A 43 1.82 4.10 -1.93
N MET A 44 0.65 4.14 -2.57
CA MET A 44 -0.03 3.01 -3.21
C MET A 44 0.28 2.86 -4.71
N LYS A 45 1.11 3.73 -5.30
CA LYS A 45 1.53 3.60 -6.72
C LYS A 45 2.95 3.04 -6.80
N TYR A 46 3.21 2.20 -7.80
CA TYR A 46 4.55 1.65 -8.09
C TYR A 46 5.48 2.69 -8.71
N THR A 47 5.93 3.61 -7.88
CA THR A 47 6.87 4.65 -8.29
C THR A 47 8.16 4.61 -7.48
N ALA A 48 9.18 5.27 -8.00
CA ALA A 48 10.47 5.42 -7.35
C ALA A 48 11.13 6.77 -7.69
N ALA A 49 12.06 7.17 -6.82
CA ALA A 49 12.98 8.26 -7.07
C ALA A 49 14.34 7.70 -7.49
N HIS A 50 14.92 8.31 -8.53
CA HIS A 50 16.28 7.99 -8.99
C HIS A 50 17.05 9.29 -9.27
N ALA A 51 18.37 9.27 -9.06
CA ALA A 51 19.18 10.48 -9.15
C ALA A 51 19.28 11.05 -10.58
N SER A 52 19.31 10.20 -11.61
CA SER A 52 19.62 10.64 -12.98
C SER A 52 18.85 9.97 -14.11
N LEU A 53 17.98 8.99 -13.81
CA LEU A 53 17.21 8.34 -14.88
C LEU A 53 16.15 9.33 -15.37
N PRO A 54 15.84 9.38 -16.67
CA PRO A 54 14.75 10.22 -17.16
C PRO A 54 13.46 9.99 -16.36
N LEU A 55 12.71 11.06 -16.11
CA LEU A 55 11.40 10.90 -15.50
C LEU A 55 10.50 10.15 -16.48
N ASN A 56 9.58 9.37 -15.94
CA ASN A 56 8.69 8.45 -16.64
C ASN A 56 9.37 7.20 -17.24
N THR A 57 10.66 6.98 -16.99
CA THR A 57 11.29 5.68 -17.27
C THR A 57 10.73 4.59 -16.36
N TYR A 58 10.53 3.40 -16.91
CA TYR A 58 10.20 2.21 -16.12
C TYR A 58 11.45 1.38 -15.89
N VAL A 59 11.60 0.88 -14.66
CA VAL A 59 12.69 -0.01 -14.29
C VAL A 59 12.15 -1.26 -13.61
N LYS A 60 12.72 -2.41 -13.98
CA LYS A 60 12.60 -3.64 -13.20
C LYS A 60 13.59 -3.56 -12.05
N VAL A 61 13.11 -3.75 -10.83
CA VAL A 61 13.90 -3.76 -9.61
C VAL A 61 13.91 -5.18 -9.08
N THR A 62 15.10 -5.78 -8.96
CA THR A 62 15.26 -7.14 -8.44
C THR A 62 16.07 -7.09 -7.15
N THR A 63 15.57 -7.69 -6.08
CA THR A 63 16.34 -7.80 -4.82
C THR A 63 17.20 -9.06 -4.82
N LYS A 64 18.45 -8.94 -4.37
CA LYS A 64 19.37 -10.08 -4.27
C LYS A 64 19.01 -11.04 -3.12
N LYS A 65 18.18 -10.60 -2.18
CA LYS A 65 17.83 -11.39 -0.98
C LYS A 65 16.93 -12.58 -1.29
N ASN A 66 15.94 -12.41 -2.16
CA ASN A 66 14.92 -13.42 -2.44
C ASN A 66 14.57 -13.53 -3.94
N ASN A 67 15.36 -12.89 -4.80
CA ASN A 67 15.15 -12.82 -6.25
C ASN A 67 13.76 -12.31 -6.69
N LYS A 68 12.99 -11.69 -5.78
CA LYS A 68 11.74 -11.02 -6.14
C LYS A 68 12.07 -9.82 -7.01
N SER A 69 11.19 -9.57 -7.97
CA SER A 69 11.27 -8.39 -8.81
C SER A 69 9.94 -7.69 -8.93
N ILE A 70 10.00 -6.37 -9.06
CA ILE A 70 8.86 -5.51 -9.29
C ILE A 70 9.21 -4.54 -10.42
N ILE A 71 8.19 -3.89 -10.99
CA ILE A 71 8.40 -2.82 -11.96
C ILE A 71 7.88 -1.53 -11.36
N VAL A 72 8.68 -0.47 -11.46
CA VAL A 72 8.31 0.85 -10.95
C VAL A 72 8.58 1.93 -11.99
N LYS A 73 7.78 2.99 -11.95
CA LYS A 73 7.99 4.20 -12.74
C LYS A 73 8.88 5.18 -11.96
N VAL A 74 9.95 5.66 -12.58
CA VAL A 74 10.77 6.74 -12.05
C VAL A 74 10.00 8.05 -12.21
N ASN A 75 9.48 8.61 -11.12
CA ASN A 75 8.68 9.85 -11.16
C ASN A 75 9.20 10.94 -10.22
N ASP A 76 10.29 10.67 -9.51
CA ASP A 76 10.90 11.63 -8.60
C ASP A 76 12.44 11.60 -8.66
N ARG A 77 13.07 12.53 -7.94
CA ARG A 77 14.51 12.67 -7.81
C ARG A 77 14.93 12.44 -6.37
N CYS A 78 15.99 11.68 -6.19
CA CYS A 78 16.68 11.53 -4.92
C CYS A 78 18.10 12.11 -5.02
N ALA A 79 18.72 12.37 -3.87
CA ALA A 79 20.10 12.84 -3.82
C ALA A 79 21.03 11.82 -4.51
N ARG A 80 22.02 12.31 -5.26
CA ARG A 80 23.01 11.45 -5.91
C ARG A 80 23.90 10.81 -4.84
N ASN A 81 23.68 9.53 -4.57
CA ASN A 81 24.47 8.74 -3.64
C ASN A 81 25.02 7.50 -4.36
N LYS A 82 26.31 7.19 -4.17
CA LYS A 82 26.96 6.05 -4.82
C LYS A 82 26.44 4.71 -4.30
N SER A 83 26.02 4.63 -3.03
CA SER A 83 25.53 3.39 -2.42
C SER A 83 24.02 3.28 -2.50
N ARG A 84 23.25 4.32 -2.19
CA ARG A 84 21.79 4.33 -2.28
C ARG A 84 21.33 4.90 -3.62
N ILE A 85 20.82 4.03 -4.47
CA ILE A 85 20.51 4.37 -5.86
C ILE A 85 19.03 4.63 -6.11
N LEU A 86 18.15 4.13 -5.24
CA LEU A 86 16.70 4.14 -5.48
C LEU A 86 15.91 4.34 -4.18
N ASP A 87 14.90 5.19 -4.21
CA ASP A 87 13.92 5.31 -3.13
C ASP A 87 12.54 4.90 -3.65
N LEU A 88 12.02 3.77 -3.15
CA LEU A 88 10.76 3.17 -3.58
C LEU A 88 9.54 3.80 -2.90
N SER A 89 8.37 3.68 -3.53
CA SER A 89 7.09 3.84 -2.83
C SER A 89 6.89 2.75 -1.76
N LYS A 90 5.99 3.01 -0.81
CA LYS A 90 5.70 2.07 0.28
C LYS A 90 5.18 0.73 -0.26
N VAL A 91 4.22 0.75 -1.20
CA VAL A 91 3.68 -0.48 -1.81
C VAL A 91 4.75 -1.28 -2.55
N ALA A 92 5.61 -0.60 -3.32
CA ALA A 92 6.71 -1.25 -4.02
C ALA A 92 7.69 -1.91 -3.04
N ALA A 93 8.03 -1.23 -1.94
CA ALA A 93 8.90 -1.76 -0.91
C ALA A 93 8.30 -2.98 -0.17
N THR A 94 6.98 -2.95 0.08
CA THR A 94 6.24 -4.08 0.66
C THR A 94 6.31 -5.30 -0.25
N GLU A 95 6.00 -5.15 -1.54
CA GLU A 95 5.99 -6.29 -2.48
C GLU A 95 7.37 -6.84 -2.78
N LEU A 96 8.37 -5.97 -2.89
CA LEU A 96 9.75 -6.38 -3.01
C LEU A 96 10.26 -7.10 -1.74
N GLY A 97 9.58 -6.90 -0.60
CA GLY A 97 9.87 -7.55 0.67
C GLY A 97 11.01 -6.88 1.45
N ILE A 98 11.13 -5.56 1.34
CA ILE A 98 12.19 -4.77 2.00
C ILE A 98 11.65 -3.86 3.11
N LEU A 99 10.33 -3.88 3.34
CA LEU A 99 9.67 -2.98 4.29
C LEU A 99 10.20 -3.12 5.71
N SER A 100 10.41 -4.37 6.17
CA SER A 100 10.92 -4.66 7.51
C SER A 100 12.40 -4.36 7.68
N SER A 101 13.22 -4.55 6.63
CA SER A 101 14.65 -4.26 6.69
C SER A 101 14.97 -2.78 6.47
N GLY A 102 14.05 -1.98 5.93
CA GLY A 102 14.26 -0.56 5.60
C GLY A 102 15.08 -0.34 4.33
N ILE A 103 16.00 -1.25 4.03
CA ILE A 103 16.96 -1.17 2.95
C ILE A 103 17.22 -2.56 2.36
N ALA A 104 17.58 -2.62 1.07
CA ALA A 104 18.04 -3.86 0.44
C ALA A 104 18.99 -3.59 -0.73
N MET A 105 19.90 -4.53 -0.98
CA MET A 105 20.71 -4.53 -2.19
C MET A 105 19.85 -4.97 -3.37
N VAL A 106 19.78 -4.14 -4.41
CA VAL A 106 18.97 -4.36 -5.61
C VAL A 106 19.79 -4.18 -6.88
N THR A 107 19.28 -4.77 -7.94
CA THR A 107 19.70 -4.53 -9.32
C THR A 107 18.51 -3.90 -10.04
N ILE A 108 18.73 -2.74 -10.69
CA ILE A 108 17.72 -2.07 -11.52
C ILE A 108 18.08 -2.19 -12.99
N GLU A 109 17.07 -2.46 -13.81
CA GLU A 109 17.20 -2.64 -15.27
C GLU A 109 16.11 -1.81 -15.96
N GLU A 110 16.49 -0.92 -16.88
CA GLU A 110 15.53 -0.13 -17.67
C GLU A 110 14.70 -1.00 -18.62
N ILE A 111 13.40 -0.69 -18.73
CA ILE A 111 12.46 -1.39 -19.61
C ILE A 111 12.15 -0.49 -20.81
N LYS A 112 12.60 -0.86 -22.01
CA LYS A 112 12.32 -0.12 -23.25
C LYS A 112 10.94 -0.43 -23.83
N ASP A 113 10.58 -1.71 -23.90
CA ASP A 113 9.26 -2.11 -24.37
C ASP A 113 8.29 -2.16 -23.21
N THR A 114 7.74 -0.99 -22.91
CA THR A 114 6.73 -0.85 -21.88
C THR A 114 5.36 -1.33 -22.36
N SER A 115 5.14 -1.59 -23.66
CA SER A 115 3.79 -1.95 -24.18
C SER A 115 3.24 -3.25 -23.57
N LEU A 116 4.10 -4.25 -23.34
CA LEU A 116 3.74 -5.51 -22.69
C LEU A 116 3.38 -5.35 -21.20
N TYR A 117 3.95 -4.34 -20.54
CA TYR A 117 3.74 -4.08 -19.11
C TYR A 117 2.69 -3.01 -18.86
N ILE A 118 2.57 -2.01 -19.71
CA ILE A 118 1.56 -0.95 -19.67
C ILE A 118 0.17 -1.58 -19.85
N GLY A 119 -0.05 -2.56 -20.72
CA GLY A 119 -1.36 -3.24 -20.78
C GLY A 119 -1.75 -3.93 -19.45
N LYS A 120 -0.76 -4.46 -18.72
CA LYS A 120 -0.97 -5.12 -17.42
C LYS A 120 -1.02 -4.13 -16.25
N ILE A 121 -0.23 -3.07 -16.30
CA ILE A 121 -0.18 -1.98 -15.32
C ILE A 121 -1.39 -1.07 -15.50
N ASP A 122 -1.86 -0.80 -16.70
CA ASP A 122 -3.08 -0.04 -16.97
C ASP A 122 -4.28 -0.86 -16.56
N SER A 123 -4.37 -2.16 -16.85
CA SER A 123 -5.47 -2.99 -16.31
C SER A 123 -5.43 -3.15 -14.77
N ILE A 124 -4.25 -3.31 -14.16
CA ILE A 124 -4.09 -3.36 -12.69
C ILE A 124 -4.29 -1.98 -12.08
N SER A 125 -3.77 -0.92 -12.68
CA SER A 125 -3.89 0.45 -12.19
C SER A 125 -5.27 1.01 -12.46
N ASP A 126 -5.98 0.59 -13.51
CA ASP A 126 -7.37 0.92 -13.78
C ASP A 126 -8.26 0.16 -12.85
N SER A 127 -8.06 -1.14 -12.61
CA SER A 127 -8.82 -1.86 -11.56
C SER A 127 -8.52 -1.32 -10.16
N LEU A 128 -7.27 -0.98 -9.84
CA LEU A 128 -6.89 -0.30 -8.59
C LEU A 128 -7.42 1.13 -8.56
N ARG A 129 -7.47 1.86 -9.66
CA ARG A 129 -7.99 3.23 -9.77
C ARG A 129 -9.50 3.22 -9.74
N LEU A 130 -10.17 2.22 -10.29
CA LEU A 130 -11.60 1.97 -10.16
C LEU A 130 -11.92 1.58 -8.72
N LYS A 131 -11.15 0.68 -8.10
CA LYS A 131 -11.30 0.31 -6.70
C LYS A 131 -11.02 1.51 -5.79
N LYS A 132 -9.96 2.29 -6.04
CA LYS A 132 -9.59 3.50 -5.30
C LYS A 132 -10.55 4.65 -5.54
N THR A 133 -11.06 4.84 -6.76
CA THR A 133 -12.07 5.86 -7.09
C THR A 133 -13.39 5.49 -6.45
N ARG A 134 -13.79 4.21 -6.51
CA ARG A 134 -14.94 3.67 -5.77
C ARG A 134 -14.74 3.86 -4.27
N LEU A 135 -13.59 3.52 -3.71
CA LEU A 135 -13.26 3.73 -2.30
C LEU A 135 -13.23 5.22 -1.92
N LEU A 136 -12.72 6.12 -2.77
CA LEU A 136 -12.71 7.56 -2.54
C LEU A 136 -14.12 8.13 -2.57
N ILE A 137 -14.94 7.75 -3.56
CA ILE A 137 -16.37 8.10 -3.64
C ILE A 137 -17.10 7.58 -2.41
N THR A 138 -16.92 6.31 -2.07
CA THR A 138 -17.50 5.66 -0.89
C THR A 138 -17.00 6.30 0.41
N SER A 139 -15.73 6.72 0.50
CA SER A 139 -15.18 7.39 1.68
C SER A 139 -15.77 8.78 1.88
N ASN A 140 -15.93 9.57 0.81
CA ASN A 140 -16.54 10.89 0.91
C ASN A 140 -18.03 10.78 1.25
N ASN A 141 -18.69 9.70 0.83
CA ASN A 141 -20.11 9.47 1.03
C ASN A 141 -20.47 8.54 2.19
N LEU A 142 -19.50 7.95 2.90
CA LEU A 142 -19.80 7.11 4.07
C LEU A 142 -20.44 8.01 5.13
N GLU A 143 -21.70 7.75 5.40
CA GLU A 143 -22.43 8.43 6.46
C GLU A 143 -21.88 8.04 7.83
N VAL A 144 -22.24 8.79 8.85
CA VAL A 144 -21.85 8.46 10.23
C VAL A 144 -22.56 7.18 10.63
N GLY A 145 -21.81 6.17 11.05
CA GLY A 145 -22.36 4.86 11.36
C GLY A 145 -21.30 3.77 11.44
N TYR A 146 -21.77 2.53 11.53
CA TYR A 146 -20.93 1.33 11.56
C TYR A 146 -21.06 0.57 10.25
N TYR A 147 -19.96 -0.05 9.84
CA TYR A 147 -19.83 -0.77 8.60
C TYR A 147 -19.02 -2.05 8.81
N ASN A 148 -19.35 -3.09 8.05
CA ASN A 148 -18.49 -4.25 7.91
C ASN A 148 -17.24 -3.89 7.06
N LYS A 149 -16.25 -4.78 7.02
CA LYS A 149 -15.01 -4.57 6.26
C LYS A 149 -15.23 -4.44 4.75
N ASP A 150 -16.31 -5.02 4.23
CA ASP A 150 -16.75 -4.88 2.83
C ASP A 150 -17.54 -3.57 2.57
N LEU A 151 -17.64 -2.71 3.59
CA LEU A 151 -18.36 -1.43 3.59
C LEU A 151 -19.89 -1.55 3.52
N SER A 152 -20.45 -2.75 3.74
CA SER A 152 -21.89 -2.88 4.00
C SER A 152 -22.23 -2.28 5.37
N VAL A 153 -23.41 -1.66 5.49
CA VAL A 153 -23.88 -1.07 6.76
C VAL A 153 -23.98 -2.17 7.82
N ALA A 154 -23.48 -1.89 9.02
CA ALA A 154 -23.52 -2.80 10.16
C ALA A 154 -24.29 -2.15 11.32
N VAL A 155 -24.93 -2.99 12.13
CA VAL A 155 -25.66 -2.59 13.34
C VAL A 155 -25.19 -3.45 14.51
N PRO A 156 -23.94 -3.24 15.00
CA PRO A 156 -23.39 -4.02 16.10
C PRO A 156 -24.13 -3.75 17.41
N LYS A 157 -24.22 -4.74 18.31
CA LYS A 157 -24.91 -4.63 19.60
C LYS A 157 -23.97 -4.81 20.78
N GLY A 158 -24.35 -4.26 21.93
CA GLY A 158 -23.57 -4.37 23.17
C GLY A 158 -22.36 -3.45 23.17
N TYR A 159 -21.16 -4.02 23.34
CA TYR A 159 -19.91 -3.29 23.52
C TYR A 159 -18.84 -3.75 22.54
N GLY A 160 -17.95 -2.84 22.16
CA GLY A 160 -16.76 -3.13 21.37
C GLY A 160 -15.54 -2.47 21.98
N VAL A 161 -14.37 -2.82 21.47
CA VAL A 161 -13.10 -2.17 21.84
C VAL A 161 -12.57 -1.39 20.64
N VAL A 162 -12.43 -0.09 20.81
CA VAL A 162 -11.74 0.76 19.81
C VAL A 162 -10.26 0.39 19.80
N ALA A 163 -9.76 -0.03 18.64
CA ALA A 163 -8.36 -0.41 18.47
C ALA A 163 -7.51 0.72 17.91
N ALA A 164 -8.00 1.40 16.87
CA ALA A 164 -7.26 2.47 16.20
C ALA A 164 -8.18 3.41 15.43
N SER A 165 -7.71 4.64 15.17
CA SER A 165 -8.41 5.63 14.36
C SER A 165 -7.53 6.16 13.23
N TYR A 166 -8.14 6.41 12.08
CA TYR A 166 -7.48 6.80 10.85
C TYR A 166 -8.22 7.96 10.20
N ARG A 167 -7.48 8.78 9.46
CA ARG A 167 -8.05 9.91 8.71
C ARG A 167 -8.60 9.50 7.34
N TYR A 168 -8.10 8.41 6.77
CA TYR A 168 -8.40 7.99 5.41
C TYR A 168 -8.98 6.58 5.41
N LEU A 169 -9.99 6.34 4.55
CA LEU A 169 -10.67 5.05 4.47
C LEU A 169 -9.73 3.93 4.01
N ASP A 170 -8.82 4.21 3.07
CA ASP A 170 -7.83 3.24 2.59
C ASP A 170 -6.94 2.73 3.73
N ASP A 171 -6.54 3.64 4.64
CA ASP A 171 -5.66 3.28 5.76
C ASP A 171 -6.40 2.37 6.76
N VAL A 172 -7.66 2.69 7.09
CA VAL A 172 -8.44 1.84 8.01
C VAL A 172 -8.74 0.49 7.40
N LEU A 173 -9.01 0.42 6.08
CA LEU A 173 -9.31 -0.85 5.42
C LEU A 173 -8.11 -1.77 5.42
N ASN A 174 -6.94 -1.27 5.05
CA ASN A 174 -5.70 -2.04 5.11
C ASN A 174 -5.38 -2.52 6.54
N ALA A 175 -5.54 -1.65 7.54
CA ALA A 175 -5.33 -2.03 8.93
C ALA A 175 -6.36 -3.06 9.42
N SER A 176 -7.61 -2.97 8.95
CA SER A 176 -8.68 -3.90 9.35
C SER A 176 -8.46 -5.32 8.85
N GLU A 177 -7.81 -5.53 7.70
CA GLU A 177 -7.43 -6.86 7.23
C GLU A 177 -6.49 -7.55 8.22
N ILE A 178 -5.45 -6.82 8.66
CA ILE A 178 -4.45 -7.32 9.61
C ILE A 178 -5.11 -7.64 10.96
N CYS A 179 -5.98 -6.76 11.45
CA CYS A 179 -6.73 -6.98 12.68
C CYS A 179 -7.65 -8.21 12.59
N ALA A 180 -8.34 -8.39 11.45
CA ALA A 180 -9.27 -9.50 11.25
C ALA A 180 -8.54 -10.86 11.25
N GLU A 181 -7.42 -10.97 10.53
CA GLU A 181 -6.60 -12.20 10.50
C GLU A 181 -6.06 -12.57 11.88
N LYS A 182 -5.65 -11.56 12.64
CA LYS A 182 -4.97 -11.73 13.92
C LYS A 182 -5.91 -12.12 15.06
N TYR A 183 -6.92 -11.30 15.29
CA TYR A 183 -7.74 -11.42 16.49
C TYR A 183 -8.93 -12.35 16.29
N LYS A 184 -9.33 -12.62 15.03
CA LYS A 184 -10.47 -13.48 14.68
C LYS A 184 -11.75 -13.13 15.44
N GLN A 185 -11.88 -11.87 15.84
CA GLN A 185 -13.06 -11.28 16.46
C GLN A 185 -13.91 -10.61 15.38
N PRO A 186 -15.22 -10.42 15.62
CA PRO A 186 -16.01 -9.47 14.84
C PRO A 186 -15.29 -8.13 14.73
N LEU A 187 -15.33 -7.50 13.55
CA LEU A 187 -14.64 -6.22 13.31
C LEU A 187 -15.58 -5.29 12.56
N TYR A 188 -15.72 -4.07 13.10
CA TYR A 188 -16.50 -3.01 12.49
C TYR A 188 -15.64 -1.79 12.22
N LEU A 189 -15.96 -1.12 11.13
CA LEU A 189 -15.46 0.19 10.78
C LEU A 189 -16.50 1.23 11.17
N GLN A 190 -16.13 2.15 12.05
CA GLN A 190 -16.99 3.28 12.39
C GLN A 190 -16.56 4.51 11.61
N SER A 191 -17.48 5.14 10.88
CA SER A 191 -17.29 6.49 10.37
C SER A 191 -17.91 7.49 11.34
N ALA A 192 -17.12 8.45 11.81
CA ALA A 192 -17.58 9.45 12.77
C ALA A 192 -16.86 10.79 12.59
N TYR A 193 -17.49 11.86 13.08
CA TYR A 193 -16.84 13.16 13.22
C TYR A 193 -16.39 13.36 14.66
N ILE A 194 -15.09 13.57 14.87
CA ILE A 194 -14.52 13.91 16.17
C ILE A 194 -13.84 15.29 16.03
N ARG A 195 -14.27 16.26 16.83
CA ARG A 195 -13.77 17.66 16.78
C ARG A 195 -13.80 18.24 15.35
N ASN A 196 -14.92 18.05 14.66
CA ASN A 196 -15.14 18.49 13.28
C ASN A 196 -14.18 17.87 12.23
N ARG A 197 -13.62 16.69 12.52
CA ARG A 197 -12.79 15.93 11.60
C ARG A 197 -13.39 14.55 11.38
N LYS A 198 -13.57 14.17 10.11
CA LYS A 198 -13.99 12.83 9.74
C LYS A 198 -12.88 11.85 10.08
N LEU A 199 -13.21 10.80 10.82
CA LEU A 199 -12.33 9.71 11.19
C LEU A 199 -13.01 8.37 10.89
N TYR A 200 -12.16 7.38 10.61
CA TYR A 200 -12.54 5.99 10.47
C TYR A 200 -11.88 5.19 11.57
N ILE A 201 -12.67 4.45 12.33
CA ILE A 201 -12.24 3.83 13.59
C ILE A 201 -12.45 2.33 13.49
N ILE A 202 -11.45 1.54 13.87
CA ILE A 202 -11.58 0.09 13.99
C ILE A 202 -12.14 -0.20 15.37
N VAL A 203 -13.27 -0.91 15.41
CA VAL A 203 -13.89 -1.41 16.64
C VAL A 203 -13.93 -2.94 16.58
N LEU A 204 -13.34 -3.59 17.58
CA LEU A 204 -13.22 -5.03 17.69
C LEU A 204 -14.24 -5.60 18.67
N GLY A 205 -14.82 -6.73 18.27
CA GLY A 205 -15.72 -7.56 19.05
C GLY A 205 -17.15 -7.06 19.14
N GLU A 206 -18.04 -7.96 19.55
CA GLU A 206 -19.44 -7.67 19.86
C GLU A 206 -19.75 -8.34 21.20
N TYR A 207 -19.47 -7.61 22.30
CA TYR A 207 -19.48 -8.13 23.66
C TYR A 207 -20.79 -7.78 24.36
N VAL A 208 -21.30 -8.72 25.16
CA VAL A 208 -22.62 -8.56 25.79
C VAL A 208 -22.60 -7.45 26.85
N ASN A 209 -21.49 -7.34 27.57
CA ASN A 209 -21.34 -6.40 28.67
C ASN A 209 -19.95 -5.72 28.66
N LYS A 210 -19.85 -4.62 29.41
CA LYS A 210 -18.62 -3.83 29.50
C LYS A 210 -17.44 -4.63 30.08
N PHE A 211 -17.70 -5.55 31.02
CA PHE A 211 -16.65 -6.34 31.68
C PHE A 211 -15.93 -7.28 30.70
N GLU A 212 -16.67 -7.94 29.83
CA GLU A 212 -16.12 -8.77 28.76
C GLU A 212 -15.28 -7.93 27.77
N ALA A 213 -15.79 -6.77 27.37
CA ALA A 213 -15.05 -5.84 26.51
C ALA A 213 -13.76 -5.30 27.18
N ASP A 214 -13.80 -4.99 28.47
CA ASP A 214 -12.63 -4.54 29.23
C ASP A 214 -11.57 -5.65 29.38
N THR A 215 -12.01 -6.91 29.46
CA THR A 215 -11.11 -8.08 29.48
C THR A 215 -10.37 -8.20 28.15
N MET A 216 -11.08 -8.08 27.02
CA MET A 216 -10.49 -8.12 25.68
C MET A 216 -9.63 -6.89 25.38
N LYS A 217 -10.01 -5.72 25.90
CA LYS A 217 -9.19 -4.50 25.82
C LYS A 217 -7.78 -4.73 26.37
N ALA A 218 -7.64 -5.43 27.50
CA ALA A 218 -6.33 -5.73 28.08
C ALA A 218 -5.47 -6.60 27.15
N GLU A 219 -6.08 -7.48 26.36
CA GLU A 219 -5.38 -8.26 25.34
C GLU A 219 -4.91 -7.38 24.17
N PHE A 220 -5.77 -6.50 23.67
CA PHE A 220 -5.45 -5.60 22.55
C PHE A 220 -4.45 -4.50 22.92
N THR A 221 -4.43 -4.08 24.19
CA THR A 221 -3.52 -3.02 24.70
C THR A 221 -2.04 -3.41 24.58
N LYS A 222 -1.73 -4.71 24.45
CA LYS A 222 -0.37 -5.20 24.18
C LYS A 222 0.22 -4.64 22.88
N GLU A 223 -0.62 -4.21 21.94
CA GLU A 223 -0.20 -3.69 20.63
C GLU A 223 -0.78 -2.33 20.28
N PHE A 224 -1.97 -2.02 20.78
CA PHE A 224 -2.65 -0.75 20.59
C PHE A 224 -2.77 -0.05 21.94
N SER A 225 -1.82 0.83 22.26
CA SER A 225 -1.71 1.48 23.58
C SER A 225 -2.95 2.27 24.00
N ASP A 226 -3.73 2.73 23.04
CA ASP A 226 -4.83 3.67 23.26
C ASP A 226 -6.22 3.01 23.10
N CYS A 227 -6.31 1.70 23.37
CA CYS A 227 -7.58 0.99 23.33
C CYS A 227 -8.56 1.47 24.39
N PHE A 228 -9.85 1.59 24.04
CA PHE A 228 -10.91 1.82 25.02
C PHE A 228 -12.23 1.15 24.63
N VAL A 229 -13.03 0.81 25.64
CA VAL A 229 -14.35 0.20 25.45
C VAL A 229 -15.36 1.26 25.03
N VAL A 230 -16.15 0.94 24.01
CA VAL A 230 -17.27 1.73 23.52
C VAL A 230 -18.55 0.90 23.59
N LYS A 231 -19.66 1.53 23.98
CA LYS A 231 -21.00 0.94 23.82
C LYS A 231 -21.50 1.27 22.42
N TYR A 232 -21.91 0.26 21.66
CA TYR A 232 -22.55 0.48 20.37
C TYR A 232 -23.86 1.25 20.54
N LYS A 233 -24.10 2.20 19.64
CA LYS A 233 -25.27 3.08 19.63
C LYS A 233 -26.22 2.70 18.52
#